data_AF-A0A1Q7G2Z4-F1
#
_entry.id   AF-A0A1Q7G2Z4-F1
#
_cell.length_a   1.000
_cell.length_b   1.000
_cell.length_c   1.000
_cell.angle_alpha   90.00
_cell.angle_beta   90.00
_cell.angle_gamma   90.00
#
_symmetry.space_group_name_H-M   'P 1'
#
loop_
_entity.id
_entity.type
_entity.pdbx_description
1 polymer ?
#
loop_
_entity_poly.entity_id
_entity_poly.type
_entity_poly.pdbx_seq_one_letter_code
_entity_poly.pdbx_strand_id
1 'polypeptide(L)'
;MADDKQETQRAEKVITRRDFLVSNAAAVAIGVVSGSTFASTVVAEPQAALSPAPVRARRVTLDIDGVKEDVSIDLRESLWETMNYELGLANSNLGCDRAQCGACAVVVDGRAVNSCSLLSARLGRGQKILTVAGIASGPGLQGLHPLQRAFWFEGGFQCGICTRGFIMAAYALLQNNKNPTTEQIKDALAGNICRCGEYTKILTSVKKAAAELRGEKVTYTAPWISEETARPVTAAAANSASRQFQFVTPLGTIEQFDDLALDLKQKPGILDVSGTERTITPVWDPARLDEARVRQILAESGHAVRP
;
A
#
# COMPACT_ATOMS: atom_id res chain seq x y z
N MET A 1 -51.41 20.40 -1.59
CA MET A 1 -50.94 20.21 -2.98
C MET A 1 -49.75 19.28 -2.93
N ALA A 2 -49.90 18.06 -3.45
CA ALA A 2 -48.76 17.19 -3.73
C ALA A 2 -48.16 17.65 -5.05
N ASP A 3 -46.83 17.69 -5.13
CA ASP A 3 -46.12 18.11 -6.34
C ASP A 3 -45.26 16.92 -6.82
N ASP A 4 -45.79 16.22 -7.81
CA ASP A 4 -45.30 14.93 -8.30
C ASP A 4 -44.26 15.15 -9.41
N LYS A 5 -42.98 15.01 -9.09
CA LYS A 5 -41.89 15.15 -10.07
C LYS A 5 -41.52 13.79 -10.64
N GLN A 6 -42.07 13.51 -11.82
CA GLN A 6 -41.73 12.33 -12.63
C GLN A 6 -40.27 12.38 -13.09
N GLU A 7 -39.43 11.49 -12.57
CA GLU A 7 -38.10 11.24 -13.11
C GLU A 7 -38.18 10.41 -14.40
N THR A 8 -37.69 10.94 -15.52
CA THR A 8 -37.62 10.22 -16.79
C THR A 8 -36.44 9.24 -16.79
N GLN A 9 -36.73 7.95 -16.53
CA GLN A 9 -35.72 6.89 -16.56
C GLN A 9 -35.18 6.67 -17.99
N ARG A 10 -33.95 7.13 -18.23
CA ARG A 10 -33.20 6.84 -19.46
C ARG A 10 -32.53 5.47 -19.33
N ALA A 11 -33.06 4.47 -20.02
CA ALA A 11 -32.53 3.11 -19.97
C ALA A 11 -31.08 3.04 -20.48
N GLU A 12 -30.14 2.81 -19.57
CA GLU A 12 -28.72 2.67 -19.87
C GLU A 12 -28.42 1.23 -20.32
N LYS A 13 -27.97 1.07 -21.57
CA LYS A 13 -27.83 -0.25 -22.20
C LYS A 13 -26.49 -0.88 -21.82
N VAL A 14 -26.46 -1.62 -20.71
CA VAL A 14 -25.25 -2.29 -20.22
C VAL A 14 -24.77 -3.36 -21.21
N ILE A 15 -23.67 -3.08 -21.91
CA ILE A 15 -22.99 -4.05 -22.78
C ILE A 15 -22.20 -5.01 -21.87
N THR A 16 -22.47 -6.32 -21.98
CA THR A 16 -21.80 -7.32 -21.15
C THR A 16 -20.50 -7.81 -21.81
N ARG A 17 -19.60 -8.41 -21.01
CA ARG A 17 -18.38 -9.08 -21.54
C ARG A 17 -18.69 -10.17 -22.56
N ARG A 18 -19.90 -10.74 -22.56
CA ARG A 18 -20.32 -11.78 -23.51
C ARG A 18 -20.58 -11.18 -24.90
N ASP A 19 -21.16 -9.98 -24.96
CA ASP A 19 -21.46 -9.29 -26.22
C ASP A 19 -20.18 -8.85 -26.94
N PHE A 20 -19.15 -8.44 -26.18
CA PHE A 20 -17.83 -8.09 -26.72
C PHE A 20 -17.09 -9.28 -27.36
N LEU A 21 -17.25 -10.49 -26.78
CA LEU A 21 -16.59 -11.71 -27.28
C LEU A 21 -17.30 -12.32 -28.50
N VAL A 22 -18.59 -12.05 -28.70
CA VAL A 22 -19.34 -12.54 -29.87
C VAL A 22 -19.06 -11.70 -31.12
N SER A 23 -18.84 -10.38 -30.98
CA SER A 23 -18.68 -9.45 -32.12
C SER A 23 -17.39 -9.59 -32.94
N ASN A 24 -16.41 -10.40 -32.52
CA ASN A 24 -15.12 -10.54 -33.22
C ASN A 24 -14.95 -11.87 -34.00
N ALA A 25 -16.02 -12.64 -34.20
CA ALA A 25 -15.97 -13.95 -34.87
C ALA A 25 -16.32 -13.94 -36.38
N ALA A 26 -16.56 -12.76 -36.99
CA ALA A 26 -17.10 -12.64 -38.35
C ALA A 26 -16.16 -11.87 -39.32
N ALA A 27 -15.01 -12.45 -39.63
CA ALA A 27 -14.14 -11.98 -40.72
C ALA A 27 -13.46 -13.16 -41.45
N VAL A 28 -14.22 -13.85 -42.31
CA VAL A 28 -13.70 -14.85 -43.26
C VAL A 28 -14.17 -14.48 -44.66
N ALA A 29 -13.26 -14.44 -45.64
CA ALA A 29 -13.46 -13.77 -46.92
C ALA A 29 -13.73 -14.73 -48.10
N ILE A 30 -14.79 -14.46 -48.87
CA ILE A 30 -15.11 -14.92 -50.25
C ILE A 30 -16.05 -13.87 -50.88
N GLY A 31 -16.02 -13.47 -52.16
CA GLY A 31 -15.04 -13.72 -53.23
C GLY A 31 -15.55 -13.29 -54.63
N VAL A 32 -14.85 -12.35 -55.28
CA VAL A 32 -14.85 -11.94 -56.72
C VAL A 32 -16.17 -12.01 -57.54
N VAL A 33 -16.71 -10.86 -57.98
CA VAL A 33 -17.38 -10.72 -59.31
C VAL A 33 -17.05 -9.35 -59.94
N SER A 34 -16.95 -9.35 -61.27
CA SER A 34 -16.55 -8.27 -62.17
C SER A 34 -17.45 -7.02 -62.22
N GLY A 35 -16.77 -5.87 -62.40
CA GLY A 35 -17.17 -4.66 -63.13
C GLY A 35 -18.65 -4.29 -63.34
N SER A 36 -19.07 -3.20 -62.70
CA SER A 36 -19.84 -2.10 -63.31
C SER A 36 -19.84 -0.87 -62.40
N THR A 37 -19.97 0.31 -63.00
CA THR A 37 -19.92 1.61 -62.32
C THR A 37 -20.99 1.78 -61.25
N PHE A 38 -20.61 2.09 -60.01
CA PHE A 38 -21.50 2.68 -59.00
C PHE A 38 -21.02 4.07 -58.61
N ALA A 39 -21.95 5.01 -58.56
CA ALA A 39 -21.69 6.43 -58.40
C ALA A 39 -21.17 6.77 -57.00
N SER A 40 -20.27 7.76 -56.93
CA SER A 40 -19.79 8.32 -55.67
C SER A 40 -20.89 9.10 -54.95
N THR A 41 -21.72 8.42 -54.14
CA THR A 41 -22.49 9.10 -53.10
C THR A 41 -21.52 9.48 -51.98
N VAL A 42 -21.12 10.75 -51.97
CA VAL A 42 -20.36 11.35 -50.88
C VAL A 42 -21.27 11.45 -49.65
N VAL A 43 -21.41 10.35 -48.92
CA VAL A 43 -22.04 10.37 -47.59
C VAL A 43 -21.09 11.15 -46.70
N ALA A 44 -21.50 12.35 -46.28
CA ALA A 44 -20.74 13.15 -45.35
C ALA A 44 -20.53 12.34 -44.06
N GLU A 45 -19.28 12.01 -43.78
CA GLU A 45 -18.89 11.30 -42.56
C GLU A 45 -19.33 12.15 -41.36
N PRO A 46 -19.90 11.56 -40.30
CA PRO A 46 -20.22 12.32 -39.10
C PRO A 46 -18.92 12.93 -38.60
N GLN A 47 -18.87 14.27 -38.47
CA GLN A 47 -17.70 14.93 -37.90
C GLN A 47 -17.42 14.31 -36.53
N ALA A 48 -16.34 13.53 -36.45
CA ALA A 48 -15.88 12.95 -35.19
C ALA A 48 -15.79 14.10 -34.18
N ALA A 49 -16.40 13.89 -33.00
CA ALA A 49 -16.46 14.90 -31.96
C ALA A 49 -15.06 15.47 -31.73
N LEU A 50 -14.95 16.80 -31.74
CA LEU A 50 -13.69 17.56 -31.69
C LEU A 50 -12.68 16.85 -30.78
N SER A 51 -11.56 16.42 -31.36
CA SER A 51 -10.45 15.86 -30.59
C SER A 51 -10.11 16.83 -29.45
N PRO A 52 -9.87 16.34 -28.22
CA PRO A 52 -9.46 17.21 -27.14
C PRO A 52 -8.24 18.03 -27.58
N ALA A 53 -8.24 19.32 -27.21
CA ALA A 53 -7.24 20.28 -27.65
C ALA A 53 -5.81 19.71 -27.48
N PRO A 54 -4.86 20.02 -28.39
CA PRO A 54 -3.56 19.39 -28.40
C PRO A 54 -2.90 19.49 -27.04
N VAL A 55 -2.54 18.33 -26.48
CA VAL A 55 -1.76 18.19 -25.25
C VAL A 55 -0.60 19.17 -25.36
N ARG A 56 -0.49 20.11 -24.42
CA ARG A 56 0.62 21.06 -24.44
C ARG A 56 1.82 20.36 -23.83
N ALA A 57 2.36 19.42 -24.60
CA ALA A 57 3.48 18.60 -24.20
C ALA A 57 4.75 19.47 -24.09
N ARG A 58 5.44 19.37 -22.97
CA ARG A 58 6.75 19.98 -22.75
C ARG A 58 7.71 18.92 -22.24
N ARG A 59 8.89 18.84 -22.87
CA ARG A 59 10.01 18.06 -22.31
C ARG A 59 10.65 18.79 -21.12
N VAL A 60 10.91 18.06 -20.05
CA VAL A 60 11.66 18.50 -18.87
C VAL A 60 12.62 17.41 -18.42
N THR A 61 13.77 17.81 -17.86
CA THR A 61 14.74 16.91 -17.23
C THR A 61 14.64 17.07 -15.72
N LEU A 62 13.92 16.18 -15.04
CA LEU A 62 13.75 16.23 -13.58
C LEU A 62 14.91 15.52 -12.88
N ASP A 63 15.40 16.08 -11.77
CA ASP A 63 16.45 15.46 -10.95
C ASP A 63 15.79 14.90 -9.68
N ILE A 64 15.44 13.61 -9.70
CA ILE A 64 14.65 12.93 -8.67
C ILE A 64 15.54 11.87 -8.01
N ASP A 65 15.71 11.96 -6.69
CA ASP A 65 16.56 11.06 -5.90
C ASP A 65 18.01 10.94 -6.44
N GLY A 66 18.49 11.98 -7.13
CA GLY A 66 19.80 12.06 -7.78
C GLY A 66 19.85 11.49 -9.21
N VAL A 67 18.76 10.93 -9.72
CA VAL A 67 18.61 10.42 -11.09
C VAL A 67 18.00 11.50 -11.99
N LYS A 68 18.49 11.61 -13.23
CA LYS A 68 17.95 12.54 -14.23
C LYS A 68 16.92 11.84 -15.12
N GLU A 69 15.67 12.26 -15.01
CA GLU A 69 14.52 11.73 -15.73
C GLU A 69 14.10 12.71 -16.84
N ASP A 70 14.32 12.33 -18.10
CA ASP A 70 13.88 13.09 -19.29
C ASP A 70 12.46 12.69 -19.69
N VAL A 71 11.47 13.51 -19.34
CA VAL A 71 10.04 13.20 -19.49
C VAL A 71 9.30 14.27 -20.28
N SER A 72 8.24 13.88 -20.99
CA SER A 72 7.37 14.76 -21.78
C SER A 72 5.98 14.83 -21.13
N ILE A 73 5.62 15.98 -20.59
CA ILE A 73 4.46 16.19 -19.70
C ILE A 73 3.46 17.20 -20.27
N ASP A 74 2.18 17.14 -19.89
CA ASP A 74 1.25 18.25 -20.07
C ASP A 74 1.63 19.42 -19.13
N LEU A 75 1.46 20.67 -19.60
CA LEU A 75 1.80 21.86 -18.82
C LEU A 75 1.06 21.99 -17.47
N ARG A 76 -0.02 21.23 -17.25
CA ARG A 76 -0.84 21.27 -16.04
C ARG A 76 -0.56 20.13 -15.05
N GLU A 77 0.26 19.15 -15.43
CA GLU A 77 0.60 18.05 -14.52
C GLU A 77 1.34 18.57 -13.28
N SER A 78 0.91 18.08 -12.13
CA SER A 78 1.64 18.19 -10.88
C SER A 78 2.84 17.23 -10.85
N LEU A 79 3.81 17.54 -10.00
CA LEU A 79 4.96 16.69 -9.73
C LEU A 79 4.52 15.32 -9.21
N TRP A 80 3.40 15.24 -8.48
CA TRP A 80 2.87 13.95 -8.04
C TRP A 80 2.42 13.10 -9.23
N GLU A 81 1.64 13.67 -10.16
CA GLU A 81 1.16 12.96 -11.35
C GLU A 81 2.32 12.52 -12.24
N THR A 82 3.25 13.41 -12.60
CA THR A 82 4.42 13.06 -13.41
C THR A 82 5.26 11.97 -12.75
N MET A 83 5.49 12.02 -11.43
CA MET A 83 6.22 10.94 -10.73
C MET A 83 5.47 9.61 -10.82
N ASN A 84 4.16 9.56 -10.61
CA ASN A 84 3.44 8.30 -10.46
C ASN A 84 2.93 7.72 -11.79
N TYR A 85 2.49 8.55 -12.71
CA TYR A 85 1.87 8.14 -13.98
C TYR A 85 2.90 8.03 -15.11
N GLU A 86 3.76 9.04 -15.29
CA GLU A 86 4.75 9.06 -16.38
C GLU A 86 6.03 8.27 -16.02
N LEU A 87 6.47 8.34 -14.76
CA LEU A 87 7.72 7.72 -14.29
C LEU A 87 7.53 6.44 -13.45
N GLY A 88 6.30 6.10 -13.04
CA GLY A 88 6.01 4.93 -12.20
C GLY A 88 6.59 4.97 -10.77
N LEU A 89 7.10 6.13 -10.34
CA LEU A 89 7.75 6.36 -9.04
C LEU A 89 6.71 6.52 -7.93
N ALA A 90 6.20 5.40 -7.43
CA ALA A 90 5.26 5.31 -6.31
C ALA A 90 5.89 5.65 -4.94
N ASN A 91 6.68 6.73 -4.84
CA ASN A 91 7.46 7.15 -3.67
C ASN A 91 6.81 8.26 -2.84
N SER A 92 5.61 8.71 -3.20
CA SER A 92 4.79 9.66 -2.43
C SER A 92 3.30 9.36 -2.64
N ASN A 93 2.45 9.68 -1.66
CA ASN A 93 1.03 9.27 -1.69
C ASN A 93 0.12 10.45 -2.05
N LEU A 94 -0.82 10.28 -2.98
CA LEU A 94 -1.90 11.24 -3.16
C LEU A 94 -2.96 11.06 -2.06
N GLY A 95 -3.48 12.16 -1.55
CA GLY A 95 -4.55 12.17 -0.55
C GLY A 95 -5.65 13.14 -0.96
N CYS A 96 -5.54 14.39 -0.52
CA CYS A 96 -6.56 15.42 -0.74
C CYS A 96 -6.54 16.10 -2.12
N ASP A 97 -5.44 15.96 -2.87
CA ASP A 97 -5.13 16.65 -4.14
C ASP A 97 -5.40 18.18 -4.18
N ARG A 98 -5.13 18.87 -3.06
CA ARG A 98 -5.35 20.31 -2.90
C ARG A 98 -4.45 20.96 -1.85
N ALA A 99 -3.23 20.43 -1.70
CA ALA A 99 -2.19 20.90 -0.77
C ALA A 99 -2.58 21.00 0.73
N GLN A 100 -3.59 20.26 1.19
CA GLN A 100 -4.10 20.33 2.57
C GLN A 100 -3.59 19.23 3.51
N CYS A 101 -3.27 18.03 3.02
CA CYS A 101 -3.02 16.85 3.88
C CYS A 101 -1.55 16.44 4.06
N GLY A 102 -0.62 17.00 3.28
CA GLY A 102 0.81 16.68 3.36
C GLY A 102 1.22 15.27 2.92
N ALA A 103 0.29 14.37 2.56
CA ALA A 103 0.62 12.97 2.19
C ALA A 103 1.55 12.85 0.97
N CYS A 104 1.47 13.82 0.05
CA CYS A 104 2.28 13.92 -1.16
C CYS A 104 3.59 14.72 -0.95
N ALA A 105 3.97 15.02 0.30
CA ALA A 105 5.13 15.84 0.57
C ALA A 105 6.43 15.17 0.09
N VAL A 106 7.20 15.94 -0.68
CA VAL A 106 8.57 15.64 -1.11
C VAL A 106 9.44 16.83 -0.75
N VAL A 107 10.77 16.70 -0.83
CA VAL A 107 11.69 17.81 -0.60
C VAL A 107 12.20 18.33 -1.94
N VAL A 108 12.02 19.63 -2.20
CA VAL A 108 12.57 20.32 -3.38
C VAL A 108 13.50 21.42 -2.89
N ASP A 109 14.76 21.37 -3.31
CA ASP A 109 15.82 22.32 -2.92
C ASP A 109 15.88 22.55 -1.38
N GLY A 110 15.81 21.45 -0.62
CA GLY A 110 15.87 21.46 0.85
C GLY A 110 14.54 21.82 1.56
N ARG A 111 13.48 22.15 0.83
CA ARG A 111 12.17 22.53 1.38
C ARG A 111 11.12 21.45 1.17
N ALA A 112 10.39 21.08 2.22
CA ALA A 112 9.21 20.22 2.07
C ALA A 112 8.09 20.95 1.30
N VAL A 113 7.54 20.31 0.27
CA VAL A 113 6.48 20.86 -0.60
C VAL A 113 5.44 19.79 -0.95
N ASN A 114 4.18 20.21 -1.09
CA ASN A 114 3.10 19.35 -1.59
C ASN A 114 3.25 19.15 -3.10
N SER A 115 3.76 17.99 -3.53
CA SER A 115 4.01 17.69 -4.96
C SER A 115 2.76 17.79 -5.83
N CYS A 116 1.57 17.52 -5.29
CA CYS A 116 0.29 17.66 -5.99
C CYS A 116 -0.07 19.12 -6.38
N SER A 117 0.64 20.11 -5.83
CA SER A 117 0.43 21.54 -6.12
C SER A 117 1.59 22.20 -6.88
N LEU A 118 2.63 21.44 -7.19
CA LEU A 118 3.83 21.92 -7.87
C LEU A 118 3.82 21.43 -9.32
N LEU A 119 3.57 22.33 -10.27
CA LEU A 119 3.55 21.96 -11.69
C LEU A 119 4.93 21.47 -12.17
N SER A 120 5.01 20.26 -12.73
CA SER A 120 6.24 19.68 -13.26
C SER A 120 6.89 20.57 -14.33
N ALA A 121 6.06 21.25 -15.13
CA ALA A 121 6.50 22.22 -16.13
C ALA A 121 7.21 23.47 -15.56
N ARG A 122 7.20 23.71 -14.24
CA ARG A 122 7.99 24.77 -13.60
C ARG A 122 9.40 24.31 -13.21
N LEU A 123 9.64 23.01 -13.13
CA LEU A 123 10.90 22.38 -12.74
C LEU A 123 11.82 22.19 -13.97
N GLY A 124 12.77 21.27 -13.87
CA GLY A 124 13.71 20.93 -14.94
C GLY A 124 14.75 22.00 -15.23
N ARG A 125 15.11 22.82 -14.22
CA ARG A 125 16.12 23.88 -14.32
C ARG A 125 17.19 23.74 -13.22
N GLY A 126 17.51 22.50 -12.86
CA GLY A 126 18.52 22.14 -11.87
C GLY A 126 18.01 21.94 -10.44
N GLN A 127 16.70 22.10 -10.19
CA GLN A 127 16.10 21.80 -8.89
C GLN A 127 16.30 20.33 -8.51
N LYS A 128 16.61 20.07 -7.25
CA LYS A 128 16.77 18.74 -6.67
C LYS A 128 15.49 18.30 -5.98
N ILE A 129 14.90 17.22 -6.47
CA ILE A 129 13.70 16.59 -5.90
C ILE A 129 14.15 15.35 -5.14
N LEU A 130 13.75 15.24 -3.88
CA LEU A 130 14.06 14.11 -3.00
C LEU A 130 12.77 13.54 -2.44
N THR A 131 12.56 12.24 -2.63
CA THR A 131 11.40 11.47 -2.19
C THR A 131 11.72 10.64 -0.95
N VAL A 132 10.74 9.88 -0.46
CA VAL A 132 10.96 8.96 0.67
C VAL A 132 11.89 7.80 0.32
N ALA A 133 12.14 7.53 -0.97
CA ALA A 133 13.08 6.48 -1.38
C ALA A 133 14.53 6.99 -1.32
N GLY A 134 14.81 8.18 -1.87
CA GLY A 134 16.17 8.74 -1.95
C GLY A 134 16.84 9.10 -0.62
N ILE A 135 16.13 9.06 0.51
CA ILE A 135 16.74 9.24 1.84
C ILE A 135 17.36 7.94 2.41
N ALA A 136 17.04 6.77 1.86
CA ALA A 136 17.64 5.51 2.27
C ALA A 136 19.07 5.36 1.72
N SER A 137 19.98 4.80 2.51
CA SER A 137 21.38 4.55 2.14
C SER A 137 21.64 3.14 1.60
N GLY A 138 20.64 2.25 1.65
CA GLY A 138 20.76 0.88 1.15
C GLY A 138 19.56 -0.01 1.49
N PRO A 139 19.67 -1.33 1.26
CA PRO A 139 18.62 -2.29 1.58
C PRO A 139 18.51 -2.61 3.08
N GLY A 140 17.35 -3.09 3.49
CA GLY A 140 17.08 -3.55 4.86
C GLY A 140 17.06 -2.44 5.91
N LEU A 141 16.85 -2.83 7.17
CA LEU A 141 16.67 -1.90 8.31
C LEU A 141 17.89 -0.99 8.57
N GLN A 142 19.09 -1.47 8.25
CA GLN A 142 20.35 -0.71 8.38
C GLN A 142 20.46 0.38 7.30
N GLY A 143 19.96 0.11 6.09
CA GLY A 143 19.92 1.09 4.99
C GLY A 143 18.77 2.10 5.11
N LEU A 144 17.83 1.91 6.03
CA LEU A 144 16.80 2.91 6.33
C LEU A 144 17.42 4.15 6.99
N HIS A 145 16.99 5.33 6.55
CA HIS A 145 17.23 6.60 7.22
C HIS A 145 16.69 6.55 8.66
N PRO A 146 17.33 7.23 9.64
CA PRO A 146 16.87 7.22 11.04
C PRO A 146 15.39 7.63 11.21
N LEU A 147 14.85 8.50 10.34
CA LEU A 147 13.41 8.80 10.31
C LEU A 147 12.56 7.59 9.89
N GLN A 148 12.86 6.93 8.77
CA GLN A 148 12.11 5.75 8.32
C GLN A 148 12.16 4.67 9.41
N ARG A 149 13.34 4.45 10.00
CA ARG A 149 13.58 3.46 11.04
C ARG A 149 12.84 3.79 12.34
N ALA A 150 12.84 5.05 12.77
CA ALA A 150 12.10 5.48 13.95
C ALA A 150 10.59 5.38 13.76
N PHE A 151 10.06 5.79 12.60
CA PHE A 151 8.65 5.58 12.28
C PHE A 151 8.28 4.09 12.31
N TRP A 152 9.15 3.21 11.81
CA TRP A 152 8.97 1.76 11.86
C TRP A 152 8.86 1.23 13.30
N PHE A 153 9.88 1.44 14.14
CA PHE A 153 9.91 0.83 15.48
C PHE A 153 9.09 1.56 16.55
N GLU A 154 8.74 2.84 16.36
CA GLU A 154 7.83 3.56 17.27
C GLU A 154 6.35 3.41 16.88
N GLY A 155 6.05 2.77 15.75
CA GLY A 155 4.69 2.72 15.22
C GLY A 155 4.17 4.11 14.84
N GLY A 156 5.00 4.97 14.24
CA GLY A 156 4.62 6.29 13.71
C GLY A 156 3.66 6.24 12.52
N PHE A 157 2.95 5.13 12.34
CA PHE A 157 2.05 4.81 11.24
C PHE A 157 1.00 3.78 11.69
N GLN A 158 -0.15 3.79 11.00
CA GLN A 158 -1.09 2.68 10.98
C GLN A 158 -1.40 2.35 9.51
N CYS A 159 -2.35 3.07 8.89
CA CYS A 159 -2.71 2.88 7.47
C CYS A 159 -1.64 3.32 6.46
N GLY A 160 -0.52 3.90 6.91
CA GLY A 160 0.62 4.29 6.06
C GLY A 160 0.43 5.49 5.11
N ILE A 161 -0.81 5.88 4.78
CA ILE A 161 -1.08 6.91 3.74
C ILE A 161 -0.37 8.25 4.00
N CYS A 162 -0.35 8.73 5.25
CA CYS A 162 0.32 9.99 5.59
C CYS A 162 1.83 9.85 5.85
N THR A 163 2.33 8.64 6.10
CA THR A 163 3.65 8.37 6.69
C THR A 163 4.81 8.89 5.85
N ARG A 164 4.76 8.69 4.53
CA ARG A 164 5.80 9.18 3.61
C ARG A 164 5.94 10.71 3.67
N GLY A 165 4.80 11.41 3.66
CA GLY A 165 4.76 12.87 3.78
C GLY A 165 5.28 13.38 5.12
N PHE A 166 4.90 12.74 6.24
CA PHE A 166 5.43 13.06 7.57
C PHE A 166 6.96 12.87 7.64
N ILE A 167 7.48 11.79 7.06
CA ILE A 167 8.93 11.54 7.00
C ILE A 167 9.65 12.63 6.21
N MET A 168 9.13 13.06 5.05
CA MET A 168 9.78 14.10 4.24
C MET A 168 9.69 15.49 4.85
N ALA A 169 8.58 15.84 5.51
CA ALA A 169 8.46 17.07 6.29
C ALA A 169 9.44 17.11 7.47
N ALA A 170 9.53 16.00 8.22
CA ALA A 170 10.51 15.86 9.31
C ALA A 170 11.96 15.88 8.79
N TYR A 171 12.23 15.30 7.62
CA TYR A 171 13.56 15.34 7.00
C TYR A 171 13.98 16.79 6.72
N ALA A 172 13.11 17.60 6.09
CA ALA A 172 13.39 19.00 5.81
C ALA A 172 13.66 19.82 7.09
N LEU A 173 12.95 19.54 8.19
CA LEU A 173 13.25 20.12 9.50
C LEU A 173 14.65 19.72 9.97
N LEU A 174 14.96 18.41 9.99
CA LEU A 174 16.19 17.89 10.59
C LEU A 174 17.47 18.18 9.80
N GLN A 175 17.37 18.50 8.51
CA GLN A 175 18.50 19.06 7.74
C GLN A 175 18.91 20.45 8.25
N ASN A 176 17.95 21.27 8.67
CA ASN A 176 18.18 22.65 9.11
C ASN A 176 18.38 22.77 10.63
N ASN A 177 17.75 21.88 11.41
CA ASN A 177 17.88 21.84 12.86
C ASN A 177 17.92 20.39 13.37
N LYS A 178 19.11 19.91 13.76
CA LYS A 178 19.31 18.56 14.30
C LYS A 178 18.82 18.37 15.75
N ASN A 179 18.43 19.42 16.46
CA ASN A 179 17.89 19.34 17.81
C ASN A 179 16.65 20.23 18.00
N PRO A 180 15.54 19.94 17.29
CA PRO A 180 14.34 20.76 17.35
C PRO A 180 13.55 20.55 18.65
N THR A 181 12.93 21.61 19.15
CA THR A 181 11.97 21.51 20.25
C THR A 181 10.71 20.76 19.81
N THR A 182 9.86 20.35 20.77
CA THR A 182 8.58 19.69 20.44
C THR A 182 7.70 20.60 19.58
N GLU A 183 7.76 21.90 19.84
CA GLU A 183 7.00 22.97 19.20
C GLU A 183 7.48 23.14 17.76
N GLN A 184 8.80 23.22 17.54
CA GLN A 184 9.39 23.26 16.19
C GLN A 184 9.06 22.02 15.36
N ILE A 185 8.98 20.83 15.97
CA ILE A 185 8.51 19.63 15.28
C ILE A 185 7.02 19.75 14.91
N LYS A 186 6.16 20.20 15.84
CA LYS A 186 4.73 20.39 15.56
C LYS A 186 4.50 21.39 14.43
N ASP A 187 5.20 22.52 14.45
CA ASP A 187 5.08 23.59 13.45
C ASP A 187 5.52 23.09 12.06
N ALA A 188 6.65 22.37 11.98
CA ALA A 188 7.14 21.78 10.73
C ALA A 188 6.22 20.69 10.17
N LEU A 189 5.44 20.01 11.03
CA LEU A 189 4.50 18.96 10.66
C LEU A 189 3.04 19.44 10.55
N ALA A 190 2.75 20.72 10.78
CA ALA A 190 1.38 21.25 10.81
C ALA A 190 0.64 21.11 9.46
N GLY A 191 1.38 21.00 8.35
CA GLY A 191 0.84 20.73 7.01
C GLY A 191 0.54 19.25 6.71
N ASN A 192 0.80 18.33 7.66
CA ASN A 192 0.63 16.89 7.50
C ASN A 192 -0.50 16.37 8.39
N ILE A 193 -1.48 15.69 7.80
CA ILE A 193 -2.67 15.21 8.50
C ILE A 193 -2.63 13.68 8.65
N CYS A 194 -2.72 13.21 9.90
CA CYS A 194 -2.92 11.80 10.24
C CYS A 194 -4.36 11.56 10.71
N ARG A 195 -5.17 10.80 9.95
CA ARG A 195 -6.53 10.46 10.37
C ARG A 195 -6.61 9.32 11.39
N CYS A 196 -5.56 8.49 11.47
CA CYS A 196 -5.38 7.47 12.51
C CYS A 196 -5.06 8.05 13.89
N GLY A 197 -4.71 9.34 13.99
CA GLY A 197 -4.46 10.01 15.27
C GLY A 197 -3.07 9.79 15.89
N GLU A 198 -2.14 9.12 15.20
CA GLU A 198 -0.82 8.70 15.74
C GLU A 198 0.20 9.83 15.96
N TYR A 199 -0.25 11.08 16.13
CA TYR A 199 0.61 12.25 16.29
C TYR A 199 1.64 12.09 17.42
N THR A 200 1.28 11.44 18.54
CA THR A 200 2.22 11.17 19.64
C THR A 200 3.38 10.28 19.19
N LYS A 201 3.10 9.17 18.50
CA LYS A 201 4.12 8.25 17.98
C LYS A 201 4.94 8.89 16.86
N ILE A 202 4.31 9.69 16.00
CA ILE A 202 4.98 10.52 14.98
C ILE A 202 5.99 11.49 15.63
N LEU A 203 5.58 12.24 16.67
CA LEU A 203 6.47 13.15 17.40
C LEU A 203 7.62 12.40 18.08
N THR A 204 7.36 11.25 18.71
CA THR A 204 8.40 10.39 19.29
C THR A 204 9.37 9.89 18.22
N SER A 205 8.86 9.49 17.03
CA SER A 205 9.67 9.04 15.90
C SER A 205 10.66 10.12 15.44
N VAL A 206 10.18 11.36 15.27
CA VAL A 206 11.04 12.48 14.86
C VAL A 206 12.08 12.82 15.93
N LYS A 207 11.72 12.81 17.22
CA LYS A 207 12.66 13.03 18.32
C LYS A 207 13.75 11.96 18.38
N LYS A 208 13.38 10.68 18.26
CA LYS A 208 14.34 9.57 18.24
C LYS A 208 15.25 9.62 17.01
N ALA A 209 14.71 9.92 15.83
CA ALA A 209 15.52 10.12 14.63
C ALA A 209 16.49 11.31 14.76
N ALA A 210 16.06 12.42 15.37
CA ALA A 210 16.91 13.57 15.64
C ALA A 210 18.07 13.23 16.61
N ALA A 211 17.81 12.45 17.65
CA ALA A 211 18.82 11.95 18.57
C ALA A 211 19.85 11.04 17.86
N GLU A 212 19.39 10.07 17.08
CA GLU A 212 20.30 9.18 16.33
C GLU A 212 21.15 9.97 15.30
N LEU A 213 20.58 10.97 14.63
CA LEU A 213 21.31 11.87 13.70
C LEU A 213 22.35 12.78 14.39
N ARG A 214 22.35 12.85 15.73
CA ARG A 214 23.41 13.48 16.55
C ARG A 214 24.42 12.47 17.11
N GLY A 215 24.26 11.18 16.82
CA GLY A 215 25.10 10.09 17.35
C GLY A 215 24.72 9.63 18.76
N GLU A 216 23.53 10.01 19.26
CA GLU A 216 23.05 9.55 20.57
C GLU A 216 22.57 8.10 20.50
N LYS A 217 22.77 7.33 21.57
CA LYS A 217 22.25 5.96 21.67
C LYS A 217 20.74 6.00 21.89
N VAL A 218 19.99 5.57 20.87
CA VAL A 218 18.52 5.50 20.90
C VAL A 218 18.05 4.08 21.20
N THR A 219 17.12 3.95 22.15
CA THR A 219 16.34 2.73 22.37
C THR A 219 14.98 2.87 21.70
N TYR A 220 14.63 1.91 20.85
CA TYR A 220 13.35 1.85 20.16
C TYR A 220 12.28 1.09 20.95
N THR A 221 11.00 1.37 20.68
CA THR A 221 9.86 0.78 21.39
C THR A 221 9.61 -0.67 20.98
N ALA A 222 9.55 -0.95 19.67
CA ALA A 222 9.55 -2.33 19.17
C ALA A 222 10.98 -2.90 19.13
N PRO A 223 11.18 -4.18 19.49
CA PRO A 223 12.49 -4.83 19.42
C PRO A 223 12.91 -5.07 17.95
N TRP A 224 14.22 -5.20 17.75
CA TRP A 224 14.76 -5.68 16.49
C TRP A 224 14.56 -7.19 16.38
N ILE A 225 13.75 -7.61 15.42
CA ILE A 225 13.66 -9.01 15.01
C ILE A 225 14.85 -9.29 14.09
N SER A 226 15.87 -9.98 14.62
CA SER A 226 16.97 -10.52 13.84
C SER A 226 16.58 -11.86 13.23
N GLU A 227 17.35 -12.36 12.28
CA GLU A 227 17.16 -13.70 11.72
C GLU A 227 17.31 -14.80 12.79
N GLU A 228 18.07 -14.52 13.85
CA GLU A 228 18.24 -15.39 15.01
C GLU A 228 17.03 -15.38 15.97
N THR A 229 16.37 -14.23 16.18
CA THR A 229 15.11 -14.16 16.95
C THR A 229 13.86 -14.48 16.14
N ALA A 230 13.93 -14.39 14.81
CA ALA A 230 12.93 -14.91 13.88
C ALA A 230 13.06 -16.41 13.63
N ARG A 231 14.21 -17.01 13.96
CA ARG A 231 14.41 -18.45 13.84
C ARG A 231 13.33 -19.12 14.69
N PRO A 232 12.45 -19.96 14.11
CA PRO A 232 11.45 -20.65 14.90
C PRO A 232 12.20 -21.41 15.98
N VAL A 233 11.78 -21.24 17.24
CA VAL A 233 12.25 -22.08 18.33
C VAL A 233 11.99 -23.50 17.86
N THR A 234 13.05 -24.25 17.58
CA THR A 234 12.94 -25.67 17.30
C THR A 234 12.55 -26.31 18.62
N ALA A 235 11.24 -26.30 18.91
CA ALA A 235 10.63 -27.06 19.96
C ALA A 235 11.22 -28.47 19.86
N ALA A 236 11.73 -28.99 20.97
CA ALA A 236 12.54 -30.19 20.97
C ALA A 236 11.72 -31.39 20.49
N ALA A 237 11.73 -31.63 19.18
CA ALA A 237 11.00 -32.69 18.49
C ALA A 237 11.71 -34.04 18.67
N ALA A 238 12.02 -34.37 19.93
CA ALA A 238 12.26 -35.73 20.36
C ALA A 238 10.89 -36.36 20.61
N ASN A 239 10.29 -36.91 19.55
CA ASN A 239 9.01 -37.63 19.52
C ASN A 239 7.76 -36.77 19.73
N SER A 240 7.38 -35.99 18.72
CA SER A 240 6.02 -35.44 18.58
C SER A 240 5.42 -35.79 17.22
N ALA A 241 4.09 -35.92 17.18
CA ALA A 241 3.31 -36.09 15.95
C ALA A 241 2.47 -34.82 15.69
N SER A 242 2.14 -34.55 14.44
CA SER A 242 1.33 -33.40 14.03
C SER A 242 0.58 -33.70 12.73
N ARG A 243 -0.64 -33.17 12.61
CA ARG A 243 -1.48 -33.26 11.40
C ARG A 243 -2.39 -32.06 11.35
N GLN A 244 -2.56 -31.48 10.15
CA GLN A 244 -3.57 -30.46 9.91
C GLN A 244 -4.93 -31.11 9.63
N PHE A 245 -5.97 -30.57 10.27
CA PHE A 245 -7.36 -30.93 10.07
C PHE A 245 -8.16 -29.70 9.61
N GLN A 246 -9.25 -29.93 8.87
CA GLN A 246 -10.21 -28.89 8.50
C GLN A 246 -11.44 -28.99 9.41
N PHE A 247 -11.91 -27.88 9.95
CA PHE A 247 -13.15 -27.89 10.74
C PHE A 247 -14.37 -28.26 9.88
N VAL A 248 -15.35 -28.95 10.49
CA VAL A 248 -16.67 -29.17 9.88
C VAL A 248 -17.38 -27.82 9.73
N THR A 249 -17.42 -27.06 10.82
CA THR A 249 -17.93 -25.69 10.89
C THR A 249 -16.74 -24.75 11.18
N PRO A 250 -16.38 -23.83 10.26
CA PRO A 250 -15.35 -22.82 10.53
C PRO A 250 -15.67 -21.94 11.74
N LEU A 251 -14.64 -21.43 12.40
CA LEU A 251 -14.76 -20.40 13.42
C LEU A 251 -15.24 -19.09 12.78
N GLY A 252 -15.92 -18.26 13.58
CA GLY A 252 -16.44 -16.97 13.13
C GLY A 252 -15.36 -15.92 12.95
N THR A 253 -14.32 -15.93 13.79
CA THR A 253 -13.17 -15.03 13.76
C THR A 253 -11.90 -15.74 14.27
N ILE A 254 -10.73 -15.11 14.11
CA ILE A 254 -9.45 -15.66 14.55
C ILE A 254 -9.29 -15.64 16.07
N GLU A 255 -9.92 -14.71 16.78
CA GLU A 255 -9.86 -14.63 18.25
C GLU A 255 -10.48 -15.87 18.91
N GLN A 256 -11.50 -16.48 18.27
CA GLN A 256 -12.07 -17.76 18.71
C GLN A 256 -11.08 -18.93 18.59
N PHE A 257 -10.06 -18.81 17.72
CA PHE A 257 -9.00 -19.80 17.60
C PHE A 257 -8.05 -19.74 18.79
N ASP A 258 -7.74 -18.54 19.30
CA ASP A 258 -6.81 -18.36 20.43
C ASP A 258 -7.37 -18.97 21.72
N ASP A 259 -8.65 -18.74 22.02
CA ASP A 259 -9.36 -19.37 23.14
C ASP A 259 -9.35 -20.91 23.01
N LEU A 260 -9.69 -21.43 21.82
CA LEU A 260 -9.66 -22.87 21.54
C LEU A 260 -8.26 -23.47 21.67
N ALA A 261 -7.22 -22.76 21.21
CA ALA A 261 -5.84 -23.21 21.29
C ALA A 261 -5.34 -23.25 22.74
N LEU A 262 -5.75 -22.29 23.58
CA LEU A 262 -5.45 -22.29 25.02
C LEU A 262 -6.11 -23.48 25.74
N ASP A 263 -7.39 -23.75 25.47
CA ASP A 263 -8.12 -24.88 26.05
C ASP A 263 -7.56 -26.25 25.61
N LEU A 264 -7.16 -26.37 24.35
CA LEU A 264 -6.57 -27.60 23.81
C LEU A 264 -5.16 -27.86 24.37
N LYS A 265 -4.35 -26.81 24.59
CA LYS A 265 -3.02 -26.93 25.23
C LYS A 265 -3.07 -27.40 26.69
N GLN A 266 -4.23 -27.31 27.35
CA GLN A 266 -4.45 -27.88 28.68
C GLN A 266 -4.82 -29.38 28.65
N LYS A 267 -5.09 -29.97 27.47
CA LYS A 267 -5.48 -31.39 27.34
C LYS A 267 -4.23 -32.28 27.42
N PRO A 268 -4.20 -33.32 28.28
CA PRO A 268 -3.05 -34.21 28.42
C PRO A 268 -2.62 -34.83 27.09
N GLY A 269 -1.36 -34.61 26.72
CA GLY A 269 -0.75 -35.16 25.50
C GLY A 269 -0.79 -34.21 24.29
N ILE A 270 -1.56 -33.12 24.32
CA ILE A 270 -1.38 -32.01 23.37
C ILE A 270 -0.18 -31.18 23.83
N LEU A 271 0.73 -30.89 22.89
CA LEU A 271 1.99 -30.18 23.12
C LEU A 271 1.93 -28.74 22.59
N ASP A 272 1.31 -28.55 21.43
CA ASP A 272 1.09 -27.23 20.82
C ASP A 272 -0.13 -27.28 19.87
N VAL A 273 -0.65 -26.11 19.49
CA VAL A 273 -1.79 -25.95 18.58
C VAL A 273 -1.59 -24.68 17.75
N SER A 274 -1.69 -24.81 16.43
CA SER A 274 -1.61 -23.71 15.45
C SER A 274 -2.68 -23.86 14.36
N GLY A 275 -3.08 -22.80 13.67
CA GLY A 275 -4.19 -22.89 12.71
C GLY A 275 -4.72 -21.57 12.18
N THR A 276 -5.96 -21.62 11.71
CA THR A 276 -6.76 -20.51 11.16
C THR A 276 -8.23 -20.72 11.56
N GLU A 277 -9.12 -19.82 11.15
CA GLU A 277 -10.57 -19.98 11.34
C GLU A 277 -11.15 -21.22 10.62
N ARG A 278 -10.39 -21.83 9.69
CA ARG A 278 -10.82 -22.97 8.87
C ARG A 278 -10.07 -24.27 9.18
N THR A 279 -8.90 -24.20 9.81
CA THR A 279 -7.98 -25.33 9.96
C THR A 279 -7.30 -25.33 11.32
N ILE A 280 -7.01 -26.52 11.84
CA ILE A 280 -6.30 -26.70 13.11
C ILE A 280 -5.21 -27.75 12.97
N THR A 281 -4.05 -27.47 13.53
CA THR A 281 -2.83 -28.27 13.44
C THR A 281 -2.30 -28.48 14.85
N PRO A 282 -2.89 -29.42 15.62
CA PRO A 282 -2.35 -29.81 16.92
C PRO A 282 -1.05 -30.60 16.74
N VAL A 283 -0.15 -30.42 17.69
CA VAL A 283 1.06 -31.22 17.90
C VAL A 283 0.84 -32.02 19.18
N TRP A 284 1.13 -33.32 19.17
CA TRP A 284 0.86 -34.21 20.30
C TRP A 284 1.98 -35.23 20.56
N ASP A 285 1.99 -35.77 21.79
CA ASP A 285 2.85 -36.87 22.21
C ASP A 285 2.28 -38.21 21.69
N PRO A 286 2.93 -38.89 20.73
CA PRO A 286 2.44 -40.13 20.14
C PRO A 286 2.47 -41.33 21.12
N ALA A 287 3.14 -41.20 22.28
CA ALA A 287 3.08 -42.20 23.34
C ALA A 287 1.82 -42.06 24.22
N ARG A 288 1.05 -40.97 24.06
CA ARG A 288 -0.16 -40.67 24.85
C ARG A 288 -1.43 -40.54 24.01
N LEU A 289 -1.32 -40.04 22.78
CA LEU A 289 -2.45 -39.78 21.89
C LEU A 289 -2.17 -40.33 20.49
N ASP A 290 -3.21 -40.92 19.89
CA ASP A 290 -3.27 -41.18 18.46
C ASP A 290 -4.15 -40.15 17.74
N GLU A 291 -4.19 -40.20 16.42
CA GLU A 291 -4.99 -39.26 15.63
C GLU A 291 -6.49 -39.37 15.94
N ALA A 292 -6.99 -40.58 16.24
CA ALA A 292 -8.38 -40.82 16.56
C ALA A 292 -8.78 -40.11 17.86
N ARG A 293 -7.96 -40.18 18.92
CA ARG A 293 -8.19 -39.47 20.17
C ARG A 293 -8.05 -37.96 20.00
N VAL A 294 -7.12 -37.47 19.17
CA VAL A 294 -7.02 -36.03 18.84
C VAL A 294 -8.30 -35.52 18.17
N ARG A 295 -8.84 -36.25 17.18
CA ARG A 295 -10.13 -35.92 16.54
C ARG A 295 -11.29 -35.94 17.54
N GLN A 296 -11.27 -36.89 18.47
CA GLN A 296 -12.28 -36.98 19.52
C GLN A 296 -12.20 -35.79 20.49
N ILE A 297 -11.00 -35.37 20.91
CA ILE A 297 -10.80 -34.18 21.76
C ILE A 297 -11.33 -32.91 21.06
N LEU A 298 -11.07 -32.76 19.76
CA LEU A 298 -11.60 -31.63 18.98
C LEU A 298 -13.14 -31.63 18.91
N ALA A 299 -13.76 -32.81 18.76
CA ALA A 299 -15.21 -32.95 18.80
C ALA A 299 -15.80 -32.74 20.22
N GLU A 300 -15.13 -33.22 21.27
CA GLU A 300 -15.49 -33.00 22.70
C GLU A 300 -15.43 -31.50 23.05
N SER A 301 -14.52 -30.74 22.45
CA SER A 301 -14.45 -29.27 22.53
C SER A 301 -15.47 -28.54 21.63
N GLY A 302 -16.36 -29.24 20.92
CA GLY A 302 -17.36 -28.62 20.04
C GLY A 302 -16.87 -28.24 18.63
N HIS A 303 -15.60 -28.50 18.31
CA HIS A 303 -14.96 -28.12 17.05
C HIS A 303 -14.58 -29.35 16.23
N ALA A 304 -15.58 -30.17 15.92
CA ALA A 304 -15.40 -31.39 15.12
C ALA A 304 -14.72 -31.10 13.77
N VAL A 305 -13.84 -32.01 13.36
CA VAL A 305 -13.04 -31.90 12.13
C VAL A 305 -13.43 -32.95 11.10
N ARG A 306 -13.23 -32.62 9.83
CA ARG A 306 -13.48 -33.50 8.68
C ARG A 306 -12.53 -34.72 8.71
N PRO A 307 -12.96 -35.89 8.22
CA PRO A 307 -12.10 -37.07 8.08
C PRO A 307 -10.83 -36.77 7.26
#